data_AF-A0A9N8W5C9-F1
#
_entry.id   AF-A0A9N8W5C9-F1
#
_cell.length_a   1.000
_cell.length_b   1.000
_cell.length_c   1.000
_cell.angle_alpha   90.00
_cell.angle_beta   90.00
_cell.angle_gamma   90.00
#
_symmetry.space_group_name_H-M   'P 1'
#
loop_
_entity.id
_entity.type
_entity.pdbx_description
1 polymer ?
#
loop_
_entity_poly.entity_id
_entity_poly.type
_entity_poly.pdbx_seq_one_letter_code
_entity_poly.pdbx_strand_id
1 'polypeptide(L)'
;MTKDLTDLEKDQKTVPTTFIWSKEGDHVAIAGSFDPPIPTWIPIEMPKISNNNHQVILNLSPNKKYFYKFVVDNQWVLDPNLESCLDEGGYKNHHISVQPLKPCPDENREHNVDPLKPPASVPFNGKERDMGSDVVSVEEFISTEHKEEIKPRWKSCSIN
;
A
#
# COMPACT_ATOMS: atom_id res chain seq x y z
N MET A 1 -0.85 -31.79 -33.19
CA MET A 1 -1.25 -30.41 -32.83
C MET A 1 -1.85 -30.44 -31.43
N THR A 2 -1.02 -30.64 -30.42
CA THR A 2 -1.40 -30.49 -29.01
C THR A 2 -1.11 -29.04 -28.67
N LYS A 3 -2.16 -28.25 -28.44
CA LYS A 3 -2.00 -26.96 -27.78
C LYS A 3 -1.83 -27.29 -26.30
N ASP A 4 -0.60 -27.21 -25.83
CA ASP A 4 -0.26 -27.37 -24.42
C ASP A 4 -1.13 -26.43 -23.57
N LEU A 5 -1.82 -27.00 -22.58
CA LEU A 5 -2.75 -26.32 -21.68
C LEU A 5 -2.06 -25.53 -20.56
N THR A 6 -0.80 -25.14 -20.74
CA THR A 6 0.02 -24.49 -19.70
C THR A 6 0.22 -23.00 -19.92
N ASP A 7 -0.36 -22.40 -20.97
CA ASP A 7 -0.20 -20.98 -21.28
C ASP A 7 -1.24 -20.07 -20.58
N LEU A 8 -1.72 -20.50 -19.40
CA LEU A 8 -2.67 -19.75 -18.56
C LEU A 8 -2.11 -19.40 -17.17
N GLU A 9 -0.81 -19.54 -16.94
CA GLU A 9 -0.11 -18.83 -15.87
C GLU A 9 0.14 -17.38 -16.31
N LYS A 10 -0.96 -16.70 -16.61
CA LYS A 10 -1.01 -15.28 -16.94
C LYS A 10 -0.42 -14.56 -15.73
N ASP A 11 0.70 -13.85 -15.92
CA ASP A 11 1.34 -12.92 -14.98
C ASP A 11 0.30 -12.32 -14.02
N GLN A 12 0.11 -12.99 -12.88
CA GLN A 12 -1.05 -12.72 -12.04
C GLN A 12 -0.65 -11.55 -11.18
N LYS A 13 -0.87 -10.34 -11.71
CA LYS A 13 -0.51 -9.08 -11.05
C LYS A 13 -1.05 -9.05 -9.62
N THR A 14 -0.16 -9.21 -8.65
CA THR A 14 -0.48 -9.12 -7.23
C THR A 14 -0.40 -7.69 -6.72
N VAL A 15 -1.05 -7.42 -5.61
CA VAL A 15 -1.01 -6.15 -4.90
C VAL A 15 -0.29 -6.36 -3.55
N PRO A 16 0.84 -5.69 -3.30
CA PRO A 16 1.51 -5.78 -2.01
C PRO A 16 0.59 -5.19 -0.93
N THR A 17 0.25 -6.00 0.05
CA THR A 17 -0.70 -5.68 1.12
C THR A 17 -0.01 -5.82 2.46
N THR A 18 0.04 -4.74 3.22
CA THR A 18 0.71 -4.69 4.52
C THR A 18 -0.25 -5.06 5.64
N PHE A 19 0.18 -5.98 6.50
CA PHE A 19 -0.49 -6.32 7.76
C PHE A 19 0.40 -5.91 8.92
N ILE A 20 -0.19 -5.31 9.95
CA ILE A 20 0.52 -4.80 11.11
C ILE A 20 -0.19 -5.28 12.37
N TRP A 21 0.59 -5.76 13.33
CA TRP A 21 0.18 -6.01 14.70
C TRP A 21 0.96 -5.08 15.63
N SER A 22 0.24 -4.20 16.33
CA SER A 22 0.84 -3.13 17.15
C SER A 22 0.67 -3.36 18.66
N LYS A 23 0.42 -4.61 19.07
CA LYS A 23 0.27 -4.98 20.48
C LYS A 23 1.40 -5.90 20.92
N GLU A 24 1.43 -6.21 22.20
CA GLU A 24 2.39 -7.16 22.75
C GLU A 24 2.19 -8.57 22.18
N GLY A 25 3.28 -9.33 22.19
CA GLY A 25 3.42 -10.68 21.65
C GLY A 25 4.90 -10.99 21.42
N ASP A 26 5.33 -12.19 21.78
CA ASP A 26 6.71 -12.63 21.55
C ASP A 26 6.83 -13.25 20.15
N HIS A 27 5.91 -14.16 19.84
CA HIS A 27 5.78 -14.80 18.53
C HIS A 27 4.49 -14.37 17.87
N VAL A 28 4.60 -13.50 16.86
CA VAL A 28 3.45 -12.97 16.11
C VAL A 28 3.49 -13.52 14.69
N ALA A 29 2.35 -14.04 14.24
CA ALA A 29 2.13 -14.52 12.89
C ALA A 29 0.74 -14.11 12.40
N ILE A 30 0.52 -14.24 11.09
CA ILE A 30 -0.78 -14.06 10.43
C ILE A 30 -1.13 -15.30 9.63
N ALA A 31 -2.40 -15.68 9.64
CA ALA A 31 -2.93 -16.69 8.75
C ALA A 31 -4.28 -16.25 8.20
N GLY A 32 -4.64 -16.71 7.00
CA GLY A 32 -5.87 -16.29 6.36
C GLY A 32 -6.21 -17.08 5.12
N SER A 33 -7.31 -16.71 4.49
CA SER A 33 -7.85 -17.31 3.25
C SER A 33 -7.06 -16.88 2.00
N PHE A 34 -5.74 -16.78 2.10
CA PHE A 34 -4.86 -16.31 1.04
C PHE A 34 -4.79 -17.32 -0.11
N ASP A 35 -4.53 -16.80 -1.31
CA ASP A 35 -4.36 -17.60 -2.51
C ASP A 35 -2.91 -18.06 -2.68
N PRO A 36 -2.66 -19.19 -3.37
CA PRO A 36 -1.32 -19.58 -3.79
C PRO A 36 -0.55 -18.42 -4.44
N PRO A 37 0.77 -18.30 -4.18
CA PRO A 37 1.62 -19.26 -3.48
C PRO A 37 1.56 -19.17 -1.95
N ILE A 38 0.77 -18.25 -1.38
CA ILE A 38 0.66 -18.06 0.05
C ILE A 38 -0.26 -19.16 0.62
N PRO A 39 0.17 -19.91 1.65
CA PRO A 39 -0.63 -21.00 2.17
C PRO A 39 -1.89 -20.48 2.88
N THR A 40 -3.01 -21.15 2.63
CA THR A 40 -4.29 -20.84 3.27
C THR A 40 -4.30 -21.34 4.72
N TRP A 41 -4.58 -20.45 5.66
CA TRP A 41 -4.70 -20.72 7.11
C TRP A 41 -3.48 -21.37 7.77
N ILE A 42 -2.30 -21.26 7.15
CA ILE A 42 -1.02 -21.61 7.78
C ILE A 42 -0.39 -20.33 8.33
N PRO A 43 0.02 -20.29 9.62
CA PRO A 43 0.68 -19.12 10.21
C PRO A 43 1.96 -18.74 9.47
N ILE A 44 2.05 -17.46 9.10
CA ILE A 44 3.21 -16.81 8.49
C ILE A 44 3.77 -15.84 9.53
N GLU A 45 5.02 -16.03 9.93
CA GLU A 45 5.67 -15.19 10.94
C GLU A 45 5.72 -13.71 10.50
N MET A 46 5.50 -12.83 11.47
CA MET A 46 5.56 -11.38 11.31
C MET A 46 6.77 -10.84 12.07
N PRO A 47 7.84 -10.45 11.35
CA PRO A 47 9.03 -9.84 11.96
C PRO A 47 8.68 -8.59 12.78
N LYS A 48 9.32 -8.47 13.94
CA LYS A 48 9.27 -7.27 14.76
C LYS A 48 10.13 -6.17 14.13
N ILE A 49 9.56 -4.99 13.90
CA ILE A 49 10.29 -3.87 13.27
C ILE A 49 10.72 -2.84 14.32
N SER A 50 9.78 -2.19 15.00
CA SER A 50 10.06 -1.16 16.04
C SER A 50 8.82 -0.89 16.89
N ASN A 51 8.98 -0.36 18.11
CA ASN A 51 7.88 0.05 19.01
C ASN A 51 6.79 -1.01 19.22
N ASN A 52 7.19 -2.29 19.40
CA ASN A 52 6.27 -3.43 19.49
C ASN A 52 5.36 -3.65 18.25
N ASN A 53 5.73 -3.10 17.09
CA ASN A 53 5.06 -3.40 15.84
C ASN A 53 5.69 -4.61 15.17
N HIS A 54 4.84 -5.57 14.81
CA HIS A 54 5.14 -6.68 13.93
C HIS A 54 4.47 -6.42 12.59
N GLN A 55 5.14 -6.69 11.49
CA GLN A 55 4.61 -6.40 10.17
C GLN A 55 5.04 -7.43 9.13
N VAL A 56 4.15 -7.71 8.19
CA VAL A 56 4.43 -8.51 7.00
C VAL A 56 3.75 -7.88 5.78
N ILE A 57 4.36 -8.07 4.61
CA ILE A 57 3.79 -7.65 3.33
C ILE A 57 3.49 -8.91 2.53
N LEU A 58 2.23 -9.10 2.14
CA LEU A 58 1.77 -10.22 1.35
C LEU A 58 1.29 -9.74 -0.02
N ASN A 59 1.72 -10.43 -1.07
CA ASN A 59 1.30 -10.15 -2.45
C ASN A 59 -0.03 -10.87 -2.73
N LEU A 60 -1.14 -10.14 -2.65
CA LEU A 60 -2.48 -10.70 -2.76
C LEU A 60 -3.09 -10.44 -4.13
N SER A 61 -3.98 -11.33 -4.60
CA SER A 61 -4.69 -11.11 -5.85
C SER A 61 -5.72 -9.97 -5.68
N PRO A 62 -5.81 -9.03 -6.63
CA PRO A 62 -6.79 -7.95 -6.57
C PRO A 62 -8.21 -8.45 -6.84
N ASN A 63 -9.19 -7.57 -6.57
CA ASN A 63 -10.63 -7.79 -6.75
C ASN A 63 -11.21 -8.91 -5.86
N LYS A 64 -10.55 -9.22 -4.73
CA LYS A 64 -10.97 -10.28 -3.82
C LYS A 64 -11.01 -9.79 -2.37
N LYS A 65 -11.95 -10.34 -1.61
CA LYS A 65 -12.01 -10.23 -0.15
C LYS A 65 -11.28 -11.42 0.46
N TYR A 66 -10.37 -11.13 1.38
CA TYR A 66 -9.63 -12.12 2.16
C TYR A 66 -10.05 -12.03 3.62
N PHE A 67 -10.13 -13.17 4.29
CA PHE A 67 -10.30 -13.28 5.72
C PHE A 67 -8.95 -13.62 6.36
N TYR A 68 -8.67 -13.06 7.52
CA TYR A 68 -7.42 -13.32 8.23
C TYR A 68 -7.58 -13.18 9.73
N LYS A 69 -6.60 -13.72 10.45
CA LYS A 69 -6.49 -13.64 11.91
C LYS A 69 -5.03 -13.68 12.34
N PHE A 70 -4.74 -13.04 13.46
CA PHE A 70 -3.39 -13.06 14.04
C PHE A 70 -3.23 -14.30 14.91
N VAL A 71 -2.02 -14.84 14.93
CA VAL A 71 -1.59 -15.88 15.86
C VAL A 71 -0.50 -15.26 16.71
N VAL A 72 -0.80 -15.04 17.99
CA VAL A 72 0.13 -14.43 18.96
C VAL A 72 0.37 -15.44 20.06
N ASP A 73 1.62 -15.83 20.27
CA ASP A 73 2.02 -16.81 21.29
C ASP A 73 1.16 -18.09 21.23
N ASN A 74 1.02 -18.62 20.01
CA ASN A 74 0.22 -19.80 19.66
C ASN A 74 -1.31 -19.65 19.87
N GLN A 75 -1.81 -18.44 20.08
CA GLN A 75 -3.24 -18.17 20.23
C GLN A 75 -3.81 -17.37 19.06
N TRP A 76 -4.97 -17.80 18.55
CA TRP A 76 -5.70 -17.11 17.50
C TRP A 76 -6.46 -15.91 18.05
N VAL A 77 -5.98 -14.69 17.78
CA VAL A 77 -6.52 -13.45 18.34
C VAL A 77 -7.11 -12.53 17.27
N LEU A 78 -8.11 -11.75 17.68
CA LEU A 78 -8.61 -10.61 16.91
C LEU A 78 -8.09 -9.32 17.55
N ASP A 79 -7.77 -8.33 16.73
CA ASP A 79 -7.60 -6.98 17.21
C ASP A 79 -8.99 -6.31 17.39
N PRO A 80 -9.43 -5.96 18.61
CA PRO A 80 -10.65 -5.17 18.82
C PRO A 80 -10.69 -3.82 18.06
N ASN A 81 -9.54 -3.28 17.65
CA ASN A 81 -9.46 -2.03 16.89
C ASN A 81 -9.66 -2.22 15.38
N LEU A 82 -9.63 -3.47 14.91
CA LEU A 82 -9.87 -3.81 13.52
C LEU A 82 -11.25 -4.45 13.38
N GLU A 83 -11.96 -4.06 12.34
CA GLU A 83 -13.25 -4.66 12.05
C GLU A 83 -13.13 -6.15 11.75
N SER A 84 -14.17 -6.89 12.13
CA SER A 84 -14.26 -8.34 11.95
C SER A 84 -15.68 -8.74 11.59
N CYS A 85 -15.80 -9.84 10.86
CA CYS A 85 -17.09 -10.40 10.45
C CYS A 85 -17.01 -11.93 10.50
N LEU A 86 -18.18 -12.57 10.55
CA LEU A 86 -18.27 -14.02 10.42
C LEU A 86 -17.97 -14.41 8.98
N ASP A 87 -17.19 -15.47 8.80
CA ASP A 87 -17.08 -16.18 7.52
C ASP A 87 -18.25 -17.16 7.33
N GLU A 88 -18.25 -17.87 6.19
CA GLU A 88 -19.27 -18.87 5.87
C GLU A 88 -19.29 -20.06 6.84
N GLY A 89 -18.17 -20.32 7.53
CA GLY A 89 -18.06 -21.34 8.57
C GLY A 89 -18.52 -20.87 9.95
N GLY A 90 -18.94 -19.61 10.10
CA GLY A 90 -19.32 -19.03 11.37
C GLY A 90 -18.15 -18.62 12.26
N TYR A 91 -16.92 -18.56 11.72
CA TYR A 91 -15.76 -18.08 12.46
C TYR A 91 -15.60 -16.58 12.31
N LYS A 92 -15.36 -15.89 13.43
CA LYS A 92 -15.13 -14.44 13.44
C LYS A 92 -13.68 -14.14 13.06
N ASN A 93 -13.50 -13.44 11.95
CA ASN A 93 -12.20 -13.10 11.35
C ASN A 93 -12.14 -11.63 10.96
N HIS A 94 -10.93 -11.07 10.85
CA HIS A 94 -10.75 -9.82 10.12
C HIS A 94 -10.95 -10.04 8.64
N HIS A 95 -11.18 -8.95 7.89
CA HIS A 95 -11.21 -9.03 6.44
C HIS A 95 -10.55 -7.83 5.78
N ILE A 96 -10.11 -8.04 4.54
CA ILE A 96 -9.56 -6.99 3.69
C ILE A 96 -9.99 -7.22 2.24
N SER A 97 -10.42 -6.16 1.58
CA SER A 97 -10.77 -6.17 0.16
C SER A 97 -9.62 -5.56 -0.64
N VAL A 98 -8.92 -6.37 -1.42
CA VAL A 98 -7.75 -5.95 -2.19
C VAL A 98 -8.22 -5.40 -3.53
N GLN A 99 -7.90 -4.14 -3.82
CA GLN A 99 -8.23 -3.50 -5.09
C GLN A 99 -7.00 -3.47 -6.01
N PRO A 100 -7.17 -3.55 -7.34
CA PRO A 100 -6.05 -3.43 -8.26
C PRO A 100 -5.41 -2.05 -8.10
N LEU A 101 -4.07 -2.02 -8.17
CA LEU A 101 -3.33 -0.76 -8.23
C LEU A 101 -3.87 0.05 -9.42
N LYS A 102 -4.36 1.26 -9.14
CA LYS A 102 -4.72 2.20 -10.20
C LYS A 102 -3.49 2.40 -11.07
N PRO A 103 -3.58 2.27 -12.40
CA PRO A 103 -2.50 2.69 -13.27
C PRO A 103 -2.18 4.14 -12.90
N CYS A 104 -0.92 4.44 -12.57
CA CYS A 104 -0.50 5.82 -12.56
C CYS A 104 -0.83 6.36 -13.96
N PRO A 105 -1.57 7.49 -14.07
CA PRO A 105 -1.71 8.12 -15.37
C PRO A 105 -0.29 8.36 -15.88
N ASP A 106 0.03 7.71 -16.98
CA ASP A 106 1.35 7.67 -17.58
C ASP A 106 1.87 9.11 -17.74
N GLU A 107 3.12 9.36 -17.36
CA GLU A 107 3.83 10.61 -17.67
C GLU A 107 4.22 10.65 -19.17
N ASN A 108 3.53 9.89 -20.02
CA ASN A 108 3.46 10.16 -21.43
C ASN A 108 2.30 11.11 -21.70
N ARG A 109 2.47 12.37 -21.26
CA ARG A 109 2.04 13.49 -22.08
C ARG A 109 2.76 13.30 -23.42
N GLU A 110 2.07 12.68 -24.36
CA GLU A 110 2.53 12.60 -25.74
C GLU A 110 3.05 13.96 -26.14
N HIS A 111 4.28 13.93 -26.62
CA HIS A 111 4.94 14.98 -27.35
C HIS A 111 4.07 15.38 -28.55
N ASN A 112 3.10 16.27 -28.33
CA ASN A 112 2.60 17.19 -29.35
C ASN A 112 3.27 18.54 -29.11
N VAL A 113 4.60 18.55 -29.04
CA VAL A 113 5.36 19.73 -29.46
C VAL A 113 5.56 19.58 -30.96
N ASP A 114 4.68 20.21 -31.73
CA ASP A 114 4.91 20.46 -33.15
C ASP A 114 6.33 21.02 -33.33
N PRO A 115 7.22 20.36 -34.10
CA PRO A 115 8.50 20.94 -34.41
C PRO A 115 8.27 22.06 -35.43
N LEU A 116 8.77 23.26 -35.11
CA LEU A 116 8.80 24.47 -35.95
C LEU A 116 7.61 25.44 -35.79
N LYS A 117 7.56 26.11 -34.64
CA LYS A 117 7.21 27.55 -34.66
C LYS A 117 8.21 28.32 -33.79
N PRO A 118 9.17 29.07 -34.38
CA PRO A 118 9.99 29.97 -33.58
C PRO A 118 9.08 31.04 -32.94
N PRO A 119 9.27 31.39 -31.65
CA PRO A 119 8.56 32.52 -31.07
C PRO A 119 8.94 33.79 -31.83
N ALA A 120 7.94 34.56 -32.25
CA ALA A 120 8.14 35.86 -32.84
C ALA A 120 8.98 36.73 -31.89
N SER A 121 10.03 37.35 -32.42
CA SER A 121 10.94 38.25 -31.74
C SER A 121 10.16 39.31 -30.96
N VAL A 122 10.20 39.23 -29.63
CA VAL A 122 9.79 40.33 -28.77
C VAL A 122 10.98 41.29 -28.69
N PRO A 123 10.83 42.59 -29.01
CA PRO A 123 11.94 43.53 -28.93
C PRO A 123 12.36 43.71 -27.47
N PHE A 124 13.62 43.38 -27.20
CA PHE A 124 14.31 43.63 -25.94
C PHE A 124 14.51 45.14 -25.78
N ASN A 125 13.82 45.75 -24.83
CA ASN A 125 14.06 47.12 -24.43
C ASN A 125 14.22 47.19 -22.92
N GLY A 126 15.47 47.35 -22.47
CA GLY A 126 15.75 48.20 -21.31
C GLY A 126 16.31 47.55 -20.03
N LYS A 127 17.64 47.66 -19.93
CA LYS A 127 18.43 48.13 -18.77
C LYS A 127 18.83 47.12 -17.67
N GLU A 128 20.11 46.72 -17.76
CA GLU A 128 20.97 46.28 -16.67
C GLU A 128 20.92 47.24 -15.47
N ARG A 129 20.87 46.67 -14.26
CA ARG A 129 21.69 47.14 -13.13
C ARG A 129 22.13 45.96 -12.25
N ASP A 130 23.40 46.09 -11.90
CA ASP A 130 24.30 45.25 -11.14
C ASP A 130 24.06 45.27 -9.60
N MET A 131 24.69 44.32 -8.90
CA MET A 131 25.29 44.39 -7.55
C MET A 131 24.95 43.27 -6.53
N GLY A 132 26.02 42.64 -6.02
CA GLY A 132 26.23 42.17 -4.64
C GLY A 132 25.69 40.78 -4.28
N SER A 133 26.53 39.75 -4.12
CA SER A 133 27.22 39.37 -2.86
C SER A 133 26.31 39.37 -1.64
N ASP A 134 26.06 38.19 -1.04
CA ASP A 134 26.51 37.88 0.33
C ASP A 134 26.14 36.45 0.74
N VAL A 135 27.10 35.84 1.45
CA VAL A 135 27.10 34.51 2.06
C VAL A 135 26.44 34.55 3.44
N VAL A 136 25.60 33.57 3.82
CA VAL A 136 25.40 33.14 5.22
C VAL A 136 24.88 31.69 5.27
N SER A 137 25.58 30.82 6.02
CA SER A 137 25.08 29.56 6.58
C SER A 137 24.18 29.83 7.78
N VAL A 138 23.06 29.11 7.92
CA VAL A 138 22.45 28.83 9.23
C VAL A 138 21.84 27.43 9.27
N GLU A 139 22.09 26.78 10.41
CA GLU A 139 21.68 25.44 10.81
C GLU A 139 20.22 25.37 11.31
N GLU A 140 19.77 24.12 11.50
CA GLU A 140 18.68 23.63 12.35
C GLU A 140 17.27 24.23 12.22
N PHE A 141 16.32 23.39 11.80
CA PHE A 141 14.97 23.41 12.34
C PHE A 141 14.47 21.97 12.56
N ILE A 142 14.48 21.55 13.83
CA ILE A 142 13.59 20.51 14.37
C ILE A 142 12.25 21.19 14.64
N SER A 143 11.15 20.68 14.07
CA SER A 143 9.81 20.89 14.64
C SER A 143 8.80 19.84 14.13
N THR A 144 8.55 18.86 15.00
CA THR A 144 7.26 18.52 15.61
C THR A 144 5.97 18.55 14.75
N GLU A 145 5.45 17.34 14.53
CA GLU A 145 4.03 16.90 14.58
C GLU A 145 2.91 17.69 13.86
N HIS A 146 2.30 17.03 12.87
CA HIS A 146 0.84 16.86 12.77
C HIS A 146 0.54 15.57 12.02
N LYS A 147 0.21 14.50 12.74
CA LYS A 147 -0.33 13.27 12.15
C LYS A 147 -1.84 13.38 12.14
N GLU A 148 -2.40 13.98 11.08
CA GLU A 148 -3.83 13.86 10.82
C GLU A 148 -4.15 12.40 10.49
N GLU A 149 -4.84 11.74 11.42
CA GLU A 149 -5.38 10.40 11.27
C GLU A 149 -6.52 10.42 10.25
N ILE A 150 -6.18 10.20 8.97
CA ILE A 150 -7.19 9.93 7.93
C ILE A 150 -7.82 8.58 8.26
N LYS A 151 -8.97 8.59 8.94
CA LYS A 151 -9.78 7.39 9.13
C LYS A 151 -10.34 6.95 7.77
N PRO A 152 -9.97 5.77 7.23
CA PRO A 152 -10.62 5.26 6.04
C PRO A 152 -12.05 4.87 6.39
N ARG A 153 -13.01 5.60 5.81
CA ARG A 153 -14.43 5.32 5.88
C ARG A 153 -14.74 4.15 4.96
N TRP A 154 -14.89 2.96 5.51
CA TRP A 154 -15.42 1.82 4.78
C TRP A 154 -16.69 1.29 5.46
N LYS A 155 -17.64 0.89 4.62
CA LYS A 155 -19.04 0.73 4.96
C LYS A 155 -19.27 -0.63 5.59
N SER A 156 -20.06 -0.64 6.66
CA SER A 156 -20.59 -1.80 7.38
C SER A 156 -21.08 -2.90 6.43
N CYS A 157 -20.60 -4.13 6.63
CA CYS A 157 -21.26 -5.33 6.11
C CYS A 157 -22.68 -5.39 6.70
N SER A 158 -23.69 -5.26 5.85
CA SER A 158 -25.09 -5.52 6.24
C SER A 158 -25.41 -6.98 5.90
N ILE A 159 -26.06 -7.64 6.84
CA ILE A 159 -26.57 -9.01 6.74
C ILE A 159 -27.98 -8.90 6.14
N ASN A 160 -28.29 -9.68 5.11
CA ASN A 160 -29.66 -10.02 4.72
C ASN A 160 -29.95 -11.45 5.16
#